data_AF-A0A5J4QIS8-F1
#
_entry.id   AF-A0A5J4QIS8-F1
#
_cell.length_a   1.000
_cell.length_b   1.000
_cell.length_c   1.000
_cell.angle_alpha   90.00
_cell.angle_beta   90.00
_cell.angle_gamma   90.00
#
_symmetry.space_group_name_H-M   'P 1'
#
loop_
_entity.id
_entity.type
_entity.pdbx_description
1 polymer ?
#
loop_
_entity_poly.entity_id
_entity_poly.type
_entity_poly.pdbx_seq_one_letter_code
_entity_poly.pdbx_strand_id
1 'polypeptide(L)'
;MKRLFNYLFLITITWLLAGTGISSCAGEPDCSIAGRPLLKCYIYTYDSENQTINKAALTQLTVTALEANSVLINAQTNVQDLSLPLRYTKEITVFVLHYGNSDEVTDTITVNHHNTSYFLSLECGYEMKQNVTHVTYTKHLLDSISVRSNNTNVNGQENFQLFYN
;
A
#
# COMPACT_ATOMS: atom_id res chain seq x y z
N MET A 1 61.58 -34.25 18.85
CA MET A 1 60.89 -33.00 19.25
C MET A 1 60.70 -32.01 18.09
N LYS A 2 61.71 -31.70 17.25
CA LYS A 2 61.58 -30.72 16.14
C LYS A 2 60.54 -31.09 15.06
N ARG A 3 60.43 -32.37 14.68
CA ARG A 3 59.45 -32.82 13.66
C ARG A 3 58.00 -32.77 14.16
N LEU A 4 57.74 -33.15 15.41
CA LEU A 4 56.41 -33.09 16.03
C LEU A 4 55.91 -31.64 16.15
N PHE A 5 56.81 -30.72 16.51
CA PHE A 5 56.51 -29.29 16.60
C PHE A 5 56.17 -28.68 15.21
N ASN A 6 56.89 -29.07 14.16
CA ASN A 6 56.56 -28.64 12.79
C ASN A 6 55.20 -29.14 12.29
N TYR A 7 54.78 -30.37 12.65
CA TYR A 7 53.46 -30.88 12.27
C TYR A 7 52.33 -30.16 13.00
N LEU A 8 52.50 -29.86 14.29
CA LEU A 8 51.55 -29.05 15.07
C LEU A 8 51.39 -27.65 14.46
N PHE A 9 52.50 -27.03 14.04
CA PHE A 9 52.47 -25.70 13.41
C PHE A 9 51.75 -25.70 12.04
N LEU A 10 51.94 -26.75 11.24
CA LEU A 10 51.26 -26.93 9.95
C LEU A 10 49.75 -27.15 10.10
N ILE A 11 49.32 -27.89 11.13
CA ILE A 11 47.90 -28.11 11.43
C ILE A 11 47.23 -26.80 11.88
N THR A 12 47.91 -25.98 12.68
CA THR A 12 47.36 -24.68 13.10
C THR A 12 47.23 -23.69 11.94
N ILE A 13 48.19 -23.68 10.99
CA ILE A 13 48.15 -22.79 9.81
C ILE A 13 47.03 -23.21 8.85
N THR A 14 46.84 -24.52 8.65
CA THR A 14 45.74 -25.02 7.80
C THR A 14 44.37 -24.73 8.41
N TRP A 15 44.25 -24.72 9.74
CA TRP A 15 43.01 -24.34 10.41
C TRP A 15 42.73 -22.82 10.35
N LEU A 16 43.77 -21.98 10.40
CA LEU A 16 43.63 -20.54 10.18
C LEU A 16 43.24 -20.19 8.74
N LEU A 17 43.80 -20.88 7.74
CA LEU A 17 43.49 -20.65 6.32
C LEU A 17 42.11 -21.20 5.92
N ALA A 18 41.59 -22.20 6.62
CA ALA A 18 40.22 -22.69 6.44
C ALA A 18 39.16 -21.79 7.12
N GLY A 19 39.57 -20.90 8.04
CA GLY A 19 38.67 -20.02 8.79
C GLY A 19 38.28 -18.72 8.08
N THR A 20 38.97 -18.34 6.99
CA THR A 20 38.66 -17.13 6.22
C THR A 20 37.58 -17.43 5.17
N GLY A 21 36.41 -17.85 5.63
CA GLY A 21 35.25 -18.15 4.78
C GLY A 21 33.94 -17.57 5.29
N ILE A 22 33.97 -16.73 6.33
CA ILE A 22 32.79 -16.03 6.82
C ILE A 22 32.64 -14.73 6.03
N SER A 23 32.26 -14.85 4.76
CA SER A 23 31.68 -13.73 4.03
C SER A 23 30.38 -13.34 4.74
N SER A 24 30.44 -12.33 5.60
CA SER A 24 29.25 -11.69 6.13
C SER A 24 28.62 -10.88 5.01
N CYS A 25 27.94 -11.56 4.08
CA CYS A 25 26.94 -10.91 3.25
C CYS A 25 25.76 -10.62 4.16
N ALA A 26 25.82 -9.53 4.92
CA ALA A 26 24.60 -8.84 5.29
C ALA A 26 24.02 -8.39 3.95
N GLY A 27 23.04 -9.14 3.42
CA GLY A 27 22.33 -8.70 2.24
C GLY A 27 21.84 -7.29 2.51
N GLU A 28 22.14 -6.35 1.61
CA GLU A 28 21.61 -4.99 1.70
C GLU A 28 20.11 -5.12 1.91
N PRO A 29 19.54 -4.58 3.00
CA PRO A 29 18.12 -4.66 3.20
C PRO A 29 17.47 -3.84 2.10
N ASP A 30 16.76 -4.52 1.21
CA ASP A 30 16.04 -3.92 0.12
C ASP A 30 14.83 -3.17 0.68
N CYS A 31 15.06 -1.97 1.22
CA CYS A 31 14.02 -1.12 1.79
C CYS A 31 13.03 -0.62 0.72
N SER A 32 13.23 -0.96 -0.56
CA SER A 32 12.31 -0.63 -1.66
C SER A 32 10.93 -1.29 -1.49
N ILE A 33 10.84 -2.41 -0.76
CA ILE A 33 9.56 -3.08 -0.45
C ILE A 33 8.78 -2.32 0.65
N ALA A 34 9.43 -1.44 1.42
CA ALA A 34 8.79 -0.60 2.45
C ALA A 34 8.06 0.62 1.84
N GLY A 35 7.33 0.40 0.75
CA GLY A 35 6.48 1.41 0.15
C GLY A 35 5.37 1.86 1.10
N ARG A 36 4.83 3.06 0.88
CA ARG A 36 3.63 3.49 1.61
C ARG A 36 2.46 2.59 1.21
N PRO A 37 1.80 1.89 2.15
CA PRO A 37 0.63 1.11 1.80
C PRO A 37 -0.48 2.06 1.35
N LEU A 38 -1.11 1.74 0.23
CA LEU A 38 -2.18 2.53 -0.37
C LEU A 38 -3.45 1.70 -0.35
N LEU A 39 -4.58 2.37 -0.16
CA LEU A 39 -5.89 1.78 -0.31
C LEU A 39 -6.20 1.65 -1.81
N LYS A 40 -6.22 0.42 -2.31
CA LYS A 40 -6.52 0.15 -3.72
C LYS A 40 -8.02 -0.01 -3.93
N CYS A 41 -8.59 0.86 -4.75
CA CYS A 41 -10.00 0.83 -5.08
C CYS A 41 -10.17 0.56 -6.57
N TYR A 42 -11.18 -0.23 -6.95
CA TYR A 42 -11.54 -0.45 -8.34
C TYR A 42 -12.99 -0.05 -8.58
N ILE A 43 -13.27 0.35 -9.81
CA ILE A 43 -14.57 0.87 -10.24
C ILE A 43 -15.35 -0.23 -10.95
N TYR A 44 -16.60 -0.41 -10.53
CA TYR A 44 -17.52 -1.40 -11.06
C TYR A 44 -18.87 -0.77 -11.39
N THR A 45 -19.56 -1.35 -12.38
CA THR A 45 -20.95 -1.04 -12.69
C THR A 45 -21.77 -2.31 -12.68
N TYR A 46 -23.08 -2.15 -12.45
CA TYR A 46 -24.03 -3.23 -12.55
C TYR A 46 -24.73 -3.19 -13.91
N ASP A 47 -24.59 -4.26 -14.69
CA ASP A 47 -25.31 -4.43 -15.96
C ASP A 47 -26.68 -5.08 -15.66
N SER A 48 -27.75 -4.31 -15.83
CA SER A 48 -29.12 -4.80 -15.56
C SER A 48 -29.59 -5.84 -16.56
N GLU A 49 -29.07 -5.83 -17.79
CA GLU A 49 -29.52 -6.74 -18.85
C GLU A 49 -28.97 -8.14 -18.64
N ASN A 50 -27.69 -8.23 -18.29
CA ASN A 50 -27.00 -9.51 -18.06
C ASN A 50 -26.97 -9.92 -16.57
N GLN A 51 -27.44 -9.05 -15.67
CA GLN A 51 -27.35 -9.23 -14.21
C GLN A 51 -25.93 -9.50 -13.72
N THR A 52 -24.93 -8.85 -14.34
CA THR A 52 -23.50 -9.05 -14.04
C THR A 52 -22.85 -7.79 -13.50
N ILE A 53 -21.80 -7.98 -12.69
CA ILE A 53 -20.94 -6.91 -12.21
C ILE A 53 -19.72 -6.85 -13.13
N ASN A 54 -19.51 -5.71 -13.79
CA ASN A 54 -18.41 -5.51 -14.72
C ASN A 54 -17.48 -4.41 -14.22
N LYS A 55 -16.19 -4.52 -14.56
CA LYS A 55 -15.25 -3.41 -14.35
C LYS A 55 -15.65 -2.26 -15.26
N ALA A 56 -15.57 -1.05 -14.72
CA ALA A 56 -15.93 0.16 -15.44
C ALA A 56 -14.86 1.23 -15.31
N ALA A 57 -15.03 2.30 -16.08
CA ALA A 57 -14.16 3.46 -16.03
C ALA A 57 -14.99 4.74 -15.88
N LEU A 58 -14.58 5.61 -14.96
CA LEU A 58 -15.11 6.96 -14.89
C LEU A 58 -14.48 7.81 -16.00
N THR A 59 -15.29 8.64 -16.64
CA THR A 59 -14.84 9.51 -17.74
C THR A 59 -13.76 10.49 -17.29
N GLN A 60 -13.98 11.14 -16.15
CA GLN A 60 -13.00 12.00 -15.50
C GLN A 60 -13.24 12.07 -13.99
N LEU A 61 -12.15 12.04 -13.21
CA LEU A 61 -12.20 12.12 -11.76
C LEU A 61 -11.03 12.94 -11.21
N THR A 62 -11.37 13.84 -10.29
CA THR A 62 -10.42 14.51 -9.40
C THR A 62 -10.66 14.01 -7.99
N VAL A 63 -9.61 13.64 -7.26
CA VAL A 63 -9.73 13.20 -5.86
C VAL A 63 -8.93 14.14 -4.98
N THR A 64 -9.57 14.65 -3.94
CA THR A 64 -8.94 15.53 -2.95
C THR A 64 -9.02 14.93 -1.56
N ALA A 65 -8.01 15.16 -0.73
CA ALA A 65 -8.02 14.83 0.68
C ALA A 65 -8.45 16.06 1.48
N LEU A 66 -9.67 16.02 2.03
CA LEU A 66 -10.35 17.19 2.62
C LEU A 66 -9.49 17.85 3.70
N GLU A 67 -9.01 17.08 4.67
CA GLU A 67 -8.25 17.64 5.80
C GLU A 67 -6.80 18.01 5.47
N ALA A 68 -6.21 17.39 4.45
CA ALA A 68 -4.83 17.67 4.04
C ALA A 68 -4.76 18.82 3.02
N ASN A 69 -5.91 19.34 2.57
CA ASN A 69 -6.02 20.33 1.49
C ASN A 69 -5.15 19.96 0.28
N SER A 70 -5.14 18.66 -0.07
CA SER A 70 -4.24 18.10 -1.08
C SER A 70 -5.03 17.47 -2.21
N VAL A 71 -4.64 17.73 -3.45
CA VAL A 71 -5.16 17.03 -4.64
C VAL A 71 -4.35 15.74 -4.80
N LEU A 72 -5.02 14.60 -4.72
CA LEU A 72 -4.41 13.27 -4.87
C LEU A 72 -4.40 12.82 -6.32
N ILE A 73 -5.49 13.10 -7.03
CA ILE A 73 -5.67 12.81 -8.45
C ILE A 73 -6.26 14.06 -9.09
N ASN A 74 -5.69 14.52 -10.19
CA ASN A 74 -6.09 15.76 -10.85
C ASN A 74 -6.63 15.47 -12.26
N ALA A 75 -7.95 15.66 -12.44
CA ALA A 75 -8.64 15.56 -13.72
C ALA A 75 -8.24 14.34 -14.57
N GLN A 76 -8.05 13.19 -13.91
CA GLN A 76 -7.63 11.97 -14.61
C GLN A 76 -8.81 11.42 -15.40
N THR A 77 -8.59 11.08 -16.67
CA THR A 77 -9.61 10.50 -17.55
C THR A 77 -9.51 8.97 -17.60
N ASN A 78 -10.63 8.31 -17.93
CA ASN A 78 -10.72 6.85 -18.05
C ASN A 78 -10.17 6.12 -16.79
N VAL A 79 -10.70 6.50 -15.63
CA VAL A 79 -10.23 5.99 -14.33
C VAL A 79 -10.92 4.68 -14.02
N GLN A 80 -10.15 3.60 -13.93
CA GLN A 80 -10.64 2.25 -13.60
C GLN A 80 -10.29 1.82 -12.18
N ASP A 81 -9.19 2.38 -11.65
CA ASP A 81 -8.66 2.10 -10.33
C ASP A 81 -8.10 3.36 -9.68
N LEU A 82 -8.02 3.32 -8.36
CA LEU A 82 -7.62 4.43 -7.50
C LEU A 82 -6.68 3.90 -6.42
N SER A 83 -5.64 4.66 -6.14
CA SER A 83 -4.69 4.36 -5.07
C SER A 83 -4.69 5.51 -4.08
N LEU A 84 -5.36 5.33 -2.95
CA LEU A 84 -5.62 6.40 -1.99
C LEU A 84 -4.74 6.23 -0.74
N PRO A 85 -3.87 7.19 -0.40
CA PRO A 85 -3.10 7.15 0.83
C PRO A 85 -4.00 7.49 2.03
N LEU A 86 -3.93 6.66 3.08
CA LEU A 86 -4.54 6.98 4.37
C LEU A 86 -3.56 7.80 5.22
N ARG A 87 -4.09 8.61 6.14
CA ARG A 87 -3.28 9.49 6.99
C ARG A 87 -2.57 8.73 8.10
N TYR A 88 -1.32 9.08 8.40
CA TYR A 88 -0.56 8.40 9.46
C TYR A 88 -0.73 9.02 10.85
N THR A 89 -1.10 10.30 10.91
CA THR A 89 -1.21 11.06 12.18
C THR A 89 -2.60 11.08 12.79
N LYS A 90 -3.60 10.58 12.06
CA LYS A 90 -5.01 10.53 12.44
C LYS A 90 -5.61 9.21 11.99
N GLU A 91 -6.64 8.75 12.70
CA GLU A 91 -7.35 7.50 12.41
C GLU A 91 -8.54 7.69 11.45
N ILE A 92 -8.70 8.90 10.92
CA ILE A 92 -9.76 9.23 9.97
C ILE A 92 -9.14 9.93 8.77
N THR A 93 -9.50 9.43 7.59
CA THR A 93 -9.14 10.03 6.30
C THR A 93 -10.41 10.26 5.49
N VAL A 94 -10.58 11.50 5.00
CA VAL A 94 -11.74 11.90 4.21
C VAL A 94 -11.28 12.25 2.80
N PHE A 95 -11.84 11.56 1.81
CA PHE A 95 -11.62 11.79 0.39
C PHE A 95 -12.87 12.41 -0.23
N VAL A 96 -12.69 13.41 -1.08
CA VAL A 96 -13.76 14.00 -1.89
C VAL A 96 -13.46 13.70 -3.36
N LEU A 97 -14.41 13.02 -4.00
CA LEU A 97 -14.41 12.62 -5.39
C LEU A 97 -15.20 13.67 -6.16
N HIS A 98 -14.56 14.32 -7.12
CA HIS A 98 -15.17 15.31 -7.99
C HIS A 98 -15.29 14.72 -9.39
N TYR A 99 -16.52 14.61 -9.88
CA TYR A 99 -16.81 13.94 -11.15
C TYR A 99 -16.85 14.96 -12.30
N GLY A 100 -16.16 14.65 -13.40
CA GLY A 100 -16.14 15.52 -14.57
C GLY A 100 -15.31 16.79 -14.41
N ASN A 101 -15.65 17.82 -15.21
CA ASN A 101 -14.97 19.13 -15.24
C ASN A 101 -15.68 20.21 -14.42
N SER A 102 -16.90 19.96 -13.97
CA SER A 102 -17.79 21.02 -13.46
C SER A 102 -17.85 21.10 -11.94
N ASP A 103 -17.21 20.19 -11.20
CA ASP A 103 -17.29 20.03 -9.73
C ASP A 103 -18.74 20.06 -9.15
N GLU A 104 -19.76 19.91 -9.99
CA GLU A 104 -21.17 20.03 -9.60
C GLU A 104 -21.65 18.82 -8.81
N VAL A 105 -21.10 17.64 -9.11
CA VAL A 105 -21.41 16.40 -8.42
C VAL A 105 -20.15 15.92 -7.73
N THR A 106 -20.25 15.77 -6.41
CA THR A 106 -19.15 15.26 -5.59
C THR A 106 -19.65 14.19 -4.63
N ASP A 107 -18.83 13.19 -4.38
CA ASP A 107 -19.06 12.23 -3.31
C ASP A 107 -17.92 12.25 -2.31
N THR A 108 -18.27 12.08 -1.03
CA THR A 108 -17.29 12.03 0.06
C THR A 108 -17.20 10.61 0.57
N ILE A 109 -15.98 10.08 0.68
CA ILE A 109 -15.67 8.79 1.31
C ILE A 109 -14.87 9.08 2.58
N THR A 110 -15.41 8.69 3.72
CA THR A 110 -14.74 8.77 5.02
C THR A 110 -14.31 7.38 5.44
N VAL A 111 -13.00 7.21 5.64
CA VAL A 111 -12.39 5.95 6.04
C VAL A 111 -11.85 6.10 7.45
N ASN A 112 -12.38 5.30 8.38
CA ASN A 112 -11.81 5.11 9.70
C ASN A 112 -10.82 3.96 9.65
N HIS A 113 -9.65 4.14 10.23
CA HIS A 113 -8.58 3.17 10.20
C HIS A 113 -7.70 3.24 11.43
N HIS A 114 -7.15 2.11 11.85
CA HIS A 114 -6.16 2.03 12.92
C HIS A 114 -4.76 2.06 12.31
N ASN A 115 -3.88 2.90 12.88
CA ASN A 115 -2.51 3.08 12.43
C ASN A 115 -1.55 2.38 13.39
N THR A 116 -0.74 1.44 12.88
CA THR A 116 0.22 0.68 13.68
C THR A 116 1.62 0.83 13.08
N SER A 117 2.53 1.42 13.86
CA SER A 117 3.94 1.53 13.50
C SER A 117 4.63 0.17 13.68
N TYR A 118 5.32 -0.30 12.65
CA TYR A 118 6.02 -1.57 12.62
C TYR A 118 7.52 -1.32 12.36
N PHE A 119 8.38 -1.70 13.30
CA PHE A 119 9.82 -1.58 13.13
C PHE A 119 10.31 -2.64 12.14
N LEU A 120 10.96 -2.21 11.06
CA LEU A 120 11.53 -3.11 10.05
C LEU A 120 12.96 -3.51 10.45
N SER A 121 13.85 -2.53 10.55
CA SER A 121 15.26 -2.71 10.91
C SER A 121 15.87 -1.36 11.25
N LEU A 122 17.11 -1.36 11.78
CA LEU A 122 17.84 -0.11 12.02
C LEU A 122 18.09 0.68 10.73
N GLU A 123 18.23 -0.01 9.60
CA GLU A 123 18.51 0.61 8.30
C GLU A 123 17.23 1.09 7.60
N CYS A 124 16.12 0.33 7.70
CA CYS A 124 14.85 0.68 7.03
C CYS A 124 13.86 1.44 7.93
N GLY A 125 14.12 1.58 9.23
CA GLY A 125 13.28 2.34 10.16
C GLY A 125 11.92 1.67 10.43
N TYR A 126 10.85 2.47 10.36
CA TYR A 126 9.48 2.04 10.66
C TYR A 126 8.57 2.12 9.43
N GLU A 127 7.72 1.12 9.29
CA GLU A 127 6.61 1.08 8.34
C GLU A 127 5.29 1.38 9.07
N MET A 128 4.44 2.22 8.48
CA MET A 128 3.09 2.45 9.02
C MET A 128 2.11 1.48 8.37
N LYS A 129 1.60 0.51 9.13
CA LYS A 129 0.55 -0.41 8.70
C LYS A 129 -0.81 0.16 9.08
N GLN A 130 -1.76 0.10 8.15
CA GLN A 130 -3.08 0.68 8.36
C GLN A 130 -4.16 -0.36 8.09
N ASN A 131 -5.13 -0.42 9.00
CA ASN A 131 -6.25 -1.32 8.91
C ASN A 131 -7.56 -0.52 8.94
N VAL A 132 -8.36 -0.66 7.88
CA VAL A 132 -9.67 -0.02 7.78
C VAL A 132 -10.65 -0.69 8.74
N THR A 133 -11.23 0.09 9.63
CA THR A 133 -12.23 -0.38 10.60
C THR A 133 -13.65 -0.08 10.13
N HIS A 134 -13.86 1.05 9.48
CA HIS A 134 -15.17 1.48 9.03
C HIS A 134 -15.08 2.42 7.84
N VAL A 135 -16.11 2.39 6.97
CA VAL A 135 -16.19 3.25 5.79
C VAL A 135 -17.61 3.82 5.71
N THR A 136 -17.71 5.14 5.61
CA THR A 136 -18.96 5.84 5.31
C THR A 136 -18.80 6.67 4.05
N TYR A 137 -19.90 6.88 3.32
CA TYR A 137 -19.87 7.57 2.05
C TYR A 137 -21.20 8.24 1.73
N THR A 138 -21.15 9.29 0.91
CA THR A 138 -22.34 9.87 0.27
C THR A 138 -22.70 9.12 -1.00
N LYS A 139 -23.95 9.28 -1.44
CA LYS A 139 -24.50 8.57 -2.60
C LYS A 139 -25.12 9.51 -3.63
N HIS A 140 -24.32 10.39 -4.22
CA HIS A 140 -24.79 11.27 -5.29
C HIS A 140 -24.62 10.60 -6.66
N LEU A 141 -23.41 10.14 -6.98
CA LEU A 141 -23.09 9.34 -8.16
C LEU A 141 -22.62 7.93 -7.78
N LEU A 142 -21.91 7.82 -6.67
CA LEU A 142 -21.52 6.56 -6.05
C LEU A 142 -22.76 5.86 -5.46
N ASP A 143 -22.98 4.59 -5.78
CA ASP A 143 -24.09 3.84 -5.20
C ASP A 143 -23.68 3.10 -3.93
N SER A 144 -22.60 2.32 -3.99
CA SER A 144 -22.15 1.51 -2.87
C SER A 144 -20.65 1.23 -2.87
N ILE A 145 -20.11 0.90 -1.70
CA ILE A 145 -18.73 0.45 -1.52
C ILE A 145 -18.74 -0.94 -0.89
N SER A 146 -18.05 -1.89 -1.52
CA SER A 146 -17.77 -3.20 -0.91
C SER A 146 -16.31 -3.26 -0.46
N VAL A 147 -16.08 -3.72 0.77
CA VAL A 147 -14.76 -3.88 1.36
C VAL A 147 -14.30 -5.33 1.17
N ARG A 148 -13.30 -5.54 0.31
CA ARG A 148 -12.66 -6.84 0.06
C ARG A 148 -11.54 -7.14 1.03
N SER A 149 -10.74 -6.12 1.36
CA SER A 149 -9.66 -6.23 2.33
C SER A 149 -9.57 -4.97 3.16
N ASN A 150 -9.52 -5.14 4.47
CA ASN A 150 -9.33 -4.05 5.42
C ASN A 150 -7.87 -3.62 5.56
N ASN A 151 -6.91 -4.51 5.28
CA ASN A 151 -5.49 -4.22 5.41
C ASN A 151 -4.97 -3.54 4.14
N THR A 152 -4.47 -2.31 4.28
CA THR A 152 -3.71 -1.67 3.18
C THR A 152 -2.37 -2.36 3.04
N ASN A 153 -1.95 -2.64 1.81
CA ASN A 153 -0.65 -3.24 1.55
C ASN A 153 0.03 -2.62 0.32
N VAL A 154 1.32 -2.92 0.16
CA VAL A 154 2.14 -2.48 -0.97
C VAL A 154 1.98 -3.40 -2.19
N ASN A 155 1.39 -4.57 -2.02
CA ASN A 155 1.28 -5.61 -3.05
C ASN A 155 0.20 -5.33 -4.09
N GLY A 156 -0.56 -4.24 -3.94
CA GLY A 156 -1.60 -3.86 -4.88
C GLY A 156 -2.87 -4.70 -4.77
N GLN A 157 -3.09 -5.40 -3.65
CA GLN A 157 -4.32 -6.14 -3.42
C GLN A 157 -5.51 -5.18 -3.40
N GLU A 158 -6.61 -5.56 -4.06
CA GLU A 158 -7.86 -4.80 -4.02
C GLU A 158 -8.40 -4.69 -2.58
N ASN A 159 -8.61 -3.45 -2.13
CA ASN A 159 -9.23 -3.15 -0.85
C ASN A 159 -10.71 -2.87 -1.03
N PHE A 160 -11.07 -1.91 -1.87
CA PHE A 160 -12.45 -1.46 -2.06
C PHE A 160 -12.94 -1.66 -3.50
N GLN A 161 -14.21 -1.99 -3.62
CA GLN A 161 -14.94 -1.98 -4.88
C GLN A 161 -15.97 -0.86 -4.81
N LEU A 162 -15.85 0.11 -5.71
CA LEU A 162 -16.72 1.27 -5.82
C LEU A 162 -17.74 0.97 -6.92
N PHE A 163 -19.03 0.96 -6.56
CA PHE A 163 -20.11 0.67 -7.49
C PHE A 163 -20.79 1.95 -7.93
N TYR A 164 -20.97 2.07 -9.24
CA TYR A 164 -21.69 3.15 -9.90
C TYR A 164 -22.85 2.56 -10.70
N ASN A 165 -23.94 3.31 -10.78
CA ASN A 165 -25.17 2.93 -11.47
C ASN A 165 -25.35 3.74 -12.76
#